data_AF-A0A7V9GPN0-F1
#
_entry.id   AF-A0A7V9GPN0-F1
#
_cell.length_a   1.000
_cell.length_b   1.000
_cell.length_c   1.000
_cell.angle_alpha   90.00
_cell.angle_beta   90.00
_cell.angle_gamma   90.00
#
_symmetry.space_group_name_H-M   'P 1'
#
loop_
_entity.id
_entity.type
_entity.pdbx_description
1 polymer ?
#
loop_
_entity_poly.entity_id
_entity_poly.type
_entity_poly.pdbx_seq_one_letter_code
_entity_poly.pdbx_strand_id
1 'polypeptide(L)'
;GLSSDGILHTIELREEDAFIARDYFNKAGLDEKIIVHTGNALNIAGSLNETWDLVFIDADKPGYIDYFNLVFPDVKKNGFILADNIFFHGQVLQQEVKGKNAKAIMAFNQFIKARSDVDKVALTIRDGLYLIRKL
;
A
#
# COMPACT_ATOMS: atom_id res chain seq x y z
N GLY A 1 -12.49 9.33 -8.55
CA GLY A 1 -11.41 10.24 -8.11
C GLY A 1 -11.65 10.61 -6.66
N LEU A 2 -10.73 11.35 -6.05
CA LEU A 2 -10.87 11.88 -4.69
C LEU A 2 -12.03 12.90 -4.63
N SER A 3 -12.78 12.93 -3.54
CA SER A 3 -13.85 13.90 -3.35
C SER A 3 -13.31 15.33 -3.17
N SER A 4 -14.21 16.32 -3.09
CA SER A 4 -13.82 17.71 -2.88
C SER A 4 -13.08 17.92 -1.55
N ASP A 5 -13.44 17.15 -0.53
CA ASP A 5 -12.92 17.16 0.84
C ASP A 5 -11.92 16.03 1.12
N GLY A 6 -11.67 15.15 0.15
CA GLY A 6 -10.76 14.03 0.34
C GLY A 6 -9.29 14.50 0.40
N ILE A 7 -8.54 13.83 1.27
CA ILE A 7 -7.10 14.06 1.48
C ILE A 7 -6.34 12.77 1.14
N LEU A 8 -5.18 12.93 0.50
CA LEU A 8 -4.23 11.85 0.21
C LEU A 8 -2.97 12.08 1.03
N HIS A 9 -2.61 11.11 1.87
CA HIS A 9 -1.30 11.04 2.50
C HIS A 9 -0.42 10.12 1.66
N THR A 10 0.75 10.59 1.24
CA THR A 10 1.79 9.76 0.62
C THR A 10 3.08 9.84 1.42
N ILE A 11 3.83 8.74 1.49
CA ILE A 11 5.05 8.66 2.30
C ILE A 11 6.19 8.21 1.39
N GLU A 12 7.15 9.11 1.20
CA GLU A 12 8.34 8.85 0.40
C GLU A 12 9.54 8.65 1.31
N LEU A 13 10.34 7.60 1.06
CA LEU A 13 11.52 7.33 1.90
C LEU A 13 12.64 8.34 1.66
N ARG A 14 12.85 8.75 0.40
CA ARG A 14 13.95 9.60 -0.02
C ARG A 14 13.50 11.05 -0.14
N GLU A 15 14.27 11.98 0.41
CA GLU A 15 13.95 13.40 0.36
C GLU A 15 13.88 13.94 -1.07
N GLU A 16 14.71 13.42 -1.99
CA GLU A 16 14.68 13.80 -3.41
C GLU A 16 13.34 13.46 -4.07
N ASP A 17 12.82 12.24 -3.81
CA ASP A 17 11.51 11.83 -4.36
C ASP A 17 10.38 12.67 -3.75
N ALA A 18 10.43 12.89 -2.43
CA ALA A 18 9.46 13.72 -1.73
C ALA A 18 9.44 15.16 -2.28
N PHE A 19 10.62 15.72 -2.54
CA PHE A 19 10.76 17.05 -3.13
C PHE A 19 10.15 17.11 -4.53
N ILE A 20 10.48 16.15 -5.40
CA ILE A 20 9.92 16.08 -6.75
C ILE A 20 8.39 15.92 -6.70
N ALA A 21 7.89 15.02 -5.85
CA ALA A 21 6.46 14.80 -5.68
C ALA A 21 5.73 16.08 -5.25
N ARG A 22 6.23 16.77 -4.22
CA ARG A 22 5.67 18.05 -3.74
C ARG A 22 5.66 19.12 -4.84
N ASP A 23 6.75 19.26 -5.59
CA ASP A 23 6.86 20.25 -6.68
C ASP A 23 5.80 20.00 -7.77
N TYR A 24 5.61 18.75 -8.19
CA TYR A 24 4.58 18.42 -9.18
C TYR A 24 3.15 18.54 -8.65
N PHE A 25 2.89 18.18 -7.39
CA PHE A 25 1.57 18.38 -6.80
C PHE A 25 1.22 19.86 -6.65
N ASN A 26 2.19 20.70 -6.28
CA ASN A 26 2.01 22.16 -6.24
C ASN A 26 1.71 22.73 -7.63
N LYS A 27 2.48 22.33 -8.66
CA LYS A 27 2.23 22.73 -10.06
C LYS A 27 0.85 22.31 -10.56
N ALA A 28 0.30 21.22 -10.02
CA ALA A 28 -1.06 20.75 -10.33
C ALA A 28 -2.16 21.44 -9.50
N GLY A 29 -1.80 22.29 -8.52
CA GLY A 29 -2.73 22.94 -7.59
C GLY A 29 -3.40 21.95 -6.63
N LEU A 30 -2.70 20.89 -6.24
CA LEU A 30 -3.21 19.80 -5.39
C LEU A 30 -2.52 19.75 -4.01
N ASP A 31 -1.71 20.74 -3.68
CA ASP A 31 -0.91 20.80 -2.45
C ASP A 31 -1.78 20.88 -1.18
N GLU A 32 -3.01 21.38 -1.26
CA GLU A 32 -3.97 21.33 -0.15
C GLU A 32 -4.58 19.93 0.07
N LYS A 33 -4.54 19.06 -0.94
CA LYS A 33 -5.15 17.71 -0.89
C LYS A 33 -4.15 16.59 -0.76
N ILE A 34 -2.90 16.79 -1.17
CA ILE A 34 -1.87 15.75 -1.17
C ILE A 34 -0.76 16.12 -0.19
N ILE A 35 -0.75 15.44 0.95
CA ILE A 35 0.23 15.65 2.02
C ILE A 35 1.36 14.64 1.82
N VAL A 36 2.54 15.17 1.46
CA VAL A 36 3.76 14.36 1.24
C VAL A 36 4.60 14.33 2.52
N HIS A 37 4.71 13.15 3.12
CA HIS A 37 5.59 12.87 4.25
C HIS A 37 6.93 12.33 3.73
N THR A 38 8.05 12.75 4.32
CA THR A 38 9.35 12.10 4.04
C THR A 38 9.78 11.24 5.22
N GLY A 39 10.12 9.98 4.97
CA GLY A 39 10.80 9.10 5.91
C GLY A 39 10.33 7.66 5.83
N ASN A 40 10.66 6.87 6.85
CA ASN A 40 10.25 5.48 6.92
C ASN A 40 8.74 5.38 7.17
N ALA A 41 8.01 4.76 6.24
CA ALA A 41 6.57 4.57 6.32
C ALA A 41 6.11 3.81 7.57
N LEU A 42 6.90 2.85 8.08
CA LEU A 42 6.57 2.14 9.33
C LEU A 42 6.57 3.06 10.56
N ASN A 43 7.35 4.15 10.53
CA ASN A 43 7.39 5.11 11.62
C ASN A 43 6.31 6.18 11.48
N ILE A 44 6.00 6.57 10.24
CA ILE A 44 5.10 7.68 9.94
C ILE A 44 3.64 7.25 9.92
N ALA A 45 3.30 6.15 9.23
CA ALA A 45 1.91 5.79 9.01
C ALA A 45 1.13 5.60 10.32
N GLY A 46 1.76 5.02 11.35
CA GLY A 46 1.16 4.85 12.67
C GLY A 46 1.02 6.14 13.49
N SER A 47 1.70 7.24 13.12
CA SER A 47 1.60 8.51 13.83
C SER A 47 0.58 9.47 13.20
N LEU A 48 0.02 9.13 12.04
CA LEU A 48 -0.93 9.99 11.34
C LEU A 48 -2.28 10.07 12.07
N ASN A 49 -2.62 9.10 12.93
CA ASN A 49 -3.87 9.08 13.72
C ASN A 49 -5.14 9.32 12.87
N GLU A 50 -5.15 8.84 11.63
CA GLU A 50 -6.27 8.99 10.69
C GLU A 50 -7.10 7.71 10.61
N THR A 51 -8.31 7.82 10.06
CA THR A 51 -9.11 6.67 9.63
C THR A 51 -9.09 6.57 8.11
N TRP A 52 -8.72 5.41 7.58
CA TRP A 52 -8.48 5.24 6.14
C TRP A 52 -9.69 4.67 5.40
N ASP A 53 -10.13 5.37 4.35
CA ASP A 53 -11.08 4.86 3.37
C ASP A 53 -10.44 3.85 2.42
N LEU A 54 -9.21 4.15 2.00
CA LEU A 54 -8.41 3.39 1.07
C LEU A 54 -6.92 3.54 1.43
N VAL A 55 -6.18 2.43 1.39
CA VAL A 55 -4.71 2.42 1.49
C VAL A 55 -4.13 1.73 0.26
N PHE A 56 -3.07 2.27 -0.32
CA PHE A 56 -2.31 1.64 -1.41
C PHE A 56 -0.90 1.29 -0.93
N ILE A 57 -0.58 0.00 -0.89
CA ILE A 57 0.73 -0.53 -0.49
C ILE A 57 1.51 -0.88 -1.76
N ASP A 58 2.47 -0.03 -2.10
CA ASP A 58 3.50 -0.31 -3.10
C ASP A 58 4.87 0.17 -2.61
N ALA A 59 5.45 -0.57 -1.66
CA ALA A 59 6.72 -0.26 -1.02
C ALA A 59 7.73 -1.41 -1.19
N ASP A 60 8.72 -1.50 -0.31
CA ASP A 60 9.64 -2.63 -0.27
C ASP A 60 8.89 -3.92 0.09
N LYS A 61 9.14 -4.98 -0.68
CA LYS A 61 8.38 -6.23 -0.60
C LYS A 61 8.49 -6.93 0.77
N PRO A 62 9.65 -6.95 1.46
CA PRO A 62 9.76 -7.52 2.79
C PRO A 62 8.82 -6.90 3.83
N GLY A 63 8.53 -5.60 3.74
CA GLY A 63 7.67 -4.90 4.67
C GLY A 63 6.16 -5.08 4.45
N TYR A 64 5.70 -5.77 3.40
CA TYR A 64 4.27 -5.81 3.03
C TYR A 64 3.32 -6.25 4.15
N ILE A 65 3.72 -7.27 4.91
CA ILE A 65 2.93 -7.74 6.06
C ILE A 65 2.92 -6.70 7.18
N ASP A 66 4.05 -6.05 7.43
CA ASP A 66 4.18 -5.03 8.46
C ASP A 66 3.34 -3.79 8.11
N TYR A 67 3.42 -3.32 6.86
CA TYR A 67 2.57 -2.22 6.36
C TYR A 67 1.09 -2.55 6.49
N PHE A 68 0.68 -3.76 6.08
CA PHE A 68 -0.70 -4.19 6.22
C PHE A 68 -1.16 -4.17 7.68
N ASN A 69 -0.38 -4.77 8.59
CA ASN A 69 -0.74 -4.83 10.00
C ASN A 69 -0.76 -3.46 10.67
N LEU A 70 0.10 -2.54 10.21
CA LEU A 70 0.15 -1.17 10.70
C LEU A 70 -1.12 -0.39 10.34
N VAL A 71 -1.57 -0.47 9.09
CA VAL A 71 -2.70 0.35 8.60
C VAL A 71 -4.06 -0.30 8.80
N PHE A 72 -4.14 -1.64 8.81
CA PHE A 72 -5.41 -2.37 8.86
C PHE A 72 -6.31 -2.02 10.05
N PRO A 73 -5.81 -1.79 11.28
CA PRO A 73 -6.62 -1.34 12.41
C PRO A 73 -7.40 -0.06 12.10
N ASP A 74 -6.75 0.89 11.43
CA ASP A 74 -7.24 2.23 11.15
C ASP A 74 -8.04 2.35 9.84
N VAL A 75 -8.04 1.30 9.01
CA VAL A 75 -8.96 1.21 7.86
C VAL A 75 -10.38 1.08 8.37
N LYS A 76 -11.32 1.86 7.83
CA LYS A 76 -12.73 1.77 8.24
C LYS A 76 -13.35 0.43 7.84
N LYS A 77 -14.46 0.05 8.48
CA LYS A 77 -15.30 -1.05 8.00
C LYS A 77 -15.77 -0.76 6.56
N ASN A 78 -15.67 -1.76 5.69
CA ASN A 78 -15.86 -1.66 4.23
C ASN A 78 -14.84 -0.76 3.49
N GLY A 79 -13.80 -0.28 4.19
CA GLY A 79 -12.64 0.37 3.57
C GLY A 79 -11.75 -0.64 2.86
N PHE A 80 -10.84 -0.13 2.03
CA PHE A 80 -10.04 -0.95 1.13
C PHE A 80 -8.54 -0.84 1.39
N ILE A 81 -7.83 -1.95 1.23
CA ILE A 81 -6.39 -1.98 1.05
C ILE A 81 -6.12 -2.55 -0.34
N LEU A 82 -5.35 -1.82 -1.11
CA LEU A 82 -4.81 -2.22 -2.39
C LEU A 82 -3.33 -2.59 -2.19
N ALA A 83 -2.89 -3.75 -2.65
CA ALA A 83 -1.49 -4.16 -2.58
C ALA A 83 -0.99 -4.57 -3.96
N ASP A 84 0.04 -3.89 -4.46
CA ASP A 84 0.54 -4.08 -5.83
C ASP A 84 1.62 -5.18 -5.91
N ASN A 85 1.88 -5.65 -7.13
CA ASN A 85 2.92 -6.62 -7.50
C ASN A 85 2.79 -7.97 -6.80
N ILE A 86 1.55 -8.46 -6.63
CA ILE A 86 1.29 -9.73 -5.93
C ILE A 86 1.80 -10.95 -6.70
N PHE A 87 2.10 -10.83 -8.00
CA PHE A 87 2.75 -11.89 -8.78
C PHE A 87 4.27 -11.77 -8.82
N PHE A 88 4.84 -10.62 -8.46
CA PHE A 88 6.27 -10.32 -8.40
C PHE A 88 7.05 -10.86 -9.60
N HIS A 89 6.74 -10.35 -10.80
CA HIS A 89 7.27 -10.79 -12.09
C HIS A 89 7.07 -12.29 -12.37
N GLY A 90 5.98 -12.86 -11.85
CA GLY A 90 5.67 -14.29 -11.94
C GLY A 90 6.55 -15.18 -11.06
N GLN A 91 7.48 -14.64 -10.26
CA GLN A 91 8.41 -15.44 -9.45
C GLN A 91 7.69 -16.24 -8.36
N VAL A 92 6.55 -15.74 -7.86
CA VAL A 92 5.74 -16.45 -6.85
C VAL A 92 4.99 -17.65 -7.43
N LEU A 93 4.91 -17.76 -8.76
CA LEU A 93 4.24 -18.85 -9.46
C LEU A 93 5.20 -19.99 -9.83
N GLN A 94 6.50 -19.82 -9.59
CA GLN A 94 7.50 -20.84 -9.88
C GLN A 94 7.43 -21.98 -8.86
N GLN A 95 7.85 -23.19 -9.25
CA GLN A 95 7.90 -24.35 -8.35
C GLN A 95 8.80 -24.10 -7.13
N GLU A 96 9.90 -23.39 -7.34
CA GLU A 96 10.84 -23.00 -6.28
C GLU A 96 10.99 -21.47 -6.27
N VAL A 97 10.44 -20.83 -5.22
CA VAL A 97 10.49 -19.37 -5.07
C VAL A 97 11.84 -18.94 -4.47
N LYS A 98 12.61 -18.16 -5.22
CA LYS A 98 13.96 -17.70 -4.86
C LYS A 98 14.00 -16.19 -4.61
N GLY A 99 14.92 -15.77 -3.75
CA GLY A 99 15.11 -14.35 -3.42
C GLY A 99 14.18 -13.83 -2.31
N LYS A 100 14.67 -12.82 -1.59
CA LYS A 100 13.98 -12.24 -0.42
C LYS A 100 12.60 -11.67 -0.79
N ASN A 101 12.52 -10.94 -1.91
CA ASN A 101 11.30 -10.24 -2.31
C ASN A 101 10.20 -11.19 -2.77
N ALA A 102 10.51 -12.19 -3.61
CA ALA A 102 9.52 -13.17 -4.05
C ALA A 102 8.98 -14.00 -2.88
N LYS A 103 9.85 -14.38 -1.94
CA LYS A 103 9.43 -15.07 -0.71
C LYS A 103 8.54 -14.18 0.16
N ALA A 104 8.85 -12.89 0.27
CA ALA A 104 8.03 -11.95 1.03
C ALA A 104 6.64 -11.76 0.41
N ILE A 105 6.54 -11.58 -0.92
CA ILE A 105 5.24 -11.50 -1.59
C ILE A 105 4.47 -12.81 -1.50
N MET A 106 5.13 -13.97 -1.64
CA MET A 106 4.49 -15.26 -1.45
C MET A 106 3.92 -15.39 -0.02
N ALA A 107 4.67 -14.98 1.00
CA ALA A 107 4.22 -14.97 2.38
C ALA A 107 3.04 -14.00 2.59
N PHE A 108 3.09 -12.80 2.02
CA PHE A 108 2.00 -11.84 2.04
C PHE A 108 0.73 -12.41 1.38
N ASN A 109 0.86 -13.07 0.22
CA ASN A 109 -0.26 -13.69 -0.48
C ASN A 109 -0.91 -14.79 0.37
N GLN A 110 -0.10 -15.63 1.02
CA GLN A 110 -0.59 -16.67 1.93
C GLN A 110 -1.27 -16.06 3.16
N PHE A 111 -0.67 -15.01 3.72
CA PHE A 111 -1.21 -14.26 4.85
C PHE A 111 -2.60 -13.71 4.52
N ILE A 112 -2.76 -12.95 3.43
CA ILE A 112 -4.06 -12.40 3.01
C ILE A 112 -5.07 -13.52 2.70
N LYS A 113 -4.64 -14.58 2.02
CA LYS A 113 -5.51 -15.73 1.70
C LYS A 113 -6.11 -16.39 2.93
N ALA A 114 -5.35 -16.48 4.04
CA ALA A 114 -5.78 -17.14 5.27
C ALA A 114 -6.74 -16.30 6.14
N ARG A 115 -6.88 -15.00 5.88
CA ARG A 115 -7.72 -14.11 6.69
C ARG A 115 -9.22 -14.35 6.46
N SER A 116 -10.02 -14.28 7.51
CA SER A 116 -11.49 -14.35 7.45
C SER A 116 -12.18 -13.00 7.71
N ASP A 117 -11.43 -12.00 8.16
CA ASP A 117 -11.90 -10.65 8.47
C ASP A 117 -11.78 -9.68 7.29
N VAL A 118 -11.49 -10.21 6.10
CA VAL A 118 -11.41 -9.46 4.83
C VAL A 118 -11.99 -10.24 3.66
N ASP A 119 -12.71 -9.54 2.79
CA ASP A 119 -12.89 -9.99 1.41
C ASP A 119 -11.66 -9.65 0.60
N LYS A 120 -11.33 -10.48 -0.39
CA LYS A 120 -10.10 -10.35 -1.17
C LYS A 120 -10.31 -10.84 -2.60
N VAL A 121 -9.83 -10.05 -3.55
CA VAL A 121 -9.83 -10.39 -4.97
C VAL A 121 -8.43 -10.13 -5.53
N ALA A 122 -7.85 -11.14 -6.16
CA ALA A 122 -6.63 -10.99 -6.94
C ALA A 122 -7.01 -10.56 -8.36
N LEU A 123 -6.61 -9.37 -8.77
CA LEU A 123 -6.82 -8.83 -10.11
C LEU A 123 -5.58 -9.06 -10.96
N THR A 124 -5.76 -9.65 -12.14
CA THR A 124 -4.68 -9.94 -13.09
C THR A 124 -4.33 -8.73 -13.97
N ILE A 125 -4.10 -7.59 -13.33
CA ILE A 125 -3.70 -6.34 -13.99
C ILE A 125 -2.21 -6.10 -13.68
N ARG A 126 -1.41 -5.81 -14.71
CA ARG A 126 0.05 -5.62 -14.60
C ARG A 126 0.71 -6.79 -13.85
N ASP A 127 1.43 -6.52 -12.77
CA ASP A 127 2.12 -7.53 -11.97
C ASP A 127 1.26 -8.09 -10.82
N GLY A 128 -0.07 -7.95 -10.95
CA GLY A 128 -1.07 -8.41 -10.01
C GLY A 128 -1.38 -7.38 -8.94
N LEU A 129 -2.66 -7.16 -8.69
CA LEU A 129 -3.16 -6.25 -7.66
C LEU A 129 -4.13 -7.00 -6.74
N TYR A 130 -3.90 -6.96 -5.44
CA TYR A 130 -4.92 -7.36 -4.48
C TYR A 130 -5.87 -6.20 -4.20
N LEU A 131 -7.17 -6.47 -4.31
CA LEU A 131 -8.24 -5.64 -3.76
C LEU A 131 -8.75 -6.31 -2.49
N ILE A 132 -8.50 -5.70 -1.33
CA ILE A 132 -8.81 -6.24 -0.01
C ILE A 132 -9.81 -5.32 0.67
N ARG A 133 -10.96 -5.83 1.11
CA ARG A 133 -12.01 -5.07 1.79
C ARG A 133 -12.13 -5.52 3.24
N LYS A 134 -12.04 -4.59 4.19
CA LYS A 134 -12.23 -4.87 5.63
C LYS A 134 -13.71 -5.12 5.94
N LEU A 135 -14.00 -6.17 6.71
CA LEU A 135 -15.36 -6.56 7.09
C LEU A 135 -15.86 -5.90 8.39
#